data_AF-A0A1Z5K8X9-F1
#
_entry.id   AF-A0A1Z5K8X9-F1
#
_cell.length_a   1.000
_cell.length_b   1.000
_cell.length_c   1.000
_cell.angle_alpha   90.00
_cell.angle_beta   90.00
_cell.angle_gamma   90.00
#
_symmetry.space_group_name_H-M   'P 1'
#
loop_
_entity.id
_entity.type
_entity.pdbx_description
1 polymer ?
#
loop_
_entity_poly.entity_id
_entity_poly.type
_entity_poly.pdbx_seq_one_letter_code
_entity_poly.pdbx_strand_id
1 'polypeptide(L)'
;MYGYKLLSVDAVLDLNPDSTLQFTLSNQEQSPSCSLELRHPDASSAPIAFKVKTTQPRRYLVRPNQGLIEPGGAQTVQILLVEKEKNSLLQSYERLGQPTLDQSKDKFLVQSVAILDASKLASLKDYDELTSLWATVGNSPSTSTSAVANKKLHVKHVVAGNKKSGSGDGAHGNSSISREPIENLTQDQAKAELTNMRRKYDELVAFSVNLTAERDMLNNTLEQTKRDLNRELSKTAAQDNASGRGRAAGNGSAKPNAGVTFVLVFLLSMASFFGGIKLQEKGLVKNIPILGNLMTSGDEL
;
A
#
# COMPACT_ATOMS: atom_id res chain seq x y z
N MET A 1 -26.29 -2.51 -51.21
CA MET A 1 -25.10 -3.04 -50.52
C MET A 1 -24.86 -2.19 -49.27
N TYR A 2 -25.68 -2.37 -48.24
CA TYR A 2 -25.51 -1.65 -46.97
C TYR A 2 -24.68 -2.55 -46.08
N GLY A 3 -23.37 -2.29 -46.04
CA GLY A 3 -22.48 -2.94 -45.08
C GLY A 3 -22.82 -2.42 -43.70
N TYR A 4 -23.56 -3.21 -42.92
CA TYR A 4 -23.63 -3.05 -41.47
C TYR A 4 -22.21 -3.26 -40.96
N LYS A 5 -21.52 -2.16 -40.64
CA LYS A 5 -20.30 -2.23 -39.83
C LYS A 5 -20.73 -2.83 -38.50
N LEU A 6 -20.46 -4.13 -38.31
CA LEU A 6 -20.62 -4.80 -37.02
C LEU A 6 -19.97 -3.87 -35.98
N LEU A 7 -20.79 -3.36 -35.05
CA LEU A 7 -20.30 -2.54 -33.96
C LEU A 7 -19.21 -3.34 -33.27
N SER A 8 -17.98 -2.85 -33.32
CA SER A 8 -16.86 -3.51 -32.66
C SER A 8 -17.17 -3.54 -31.17
N VAL A 9 -17.34 -4.73 -30.62
CA VAL A 9 -17.71 -4.96 -29.21
C VAL A 9 -16.47 -4.89 -28.30
N ASP A 10 -15.33 -4.47 -28.86
CA ASP A 10 -14.06 -4.42 -28.18
C ASP A 10 -14.06 -3.27 -27.15
N ALA A 11 -14.09 -3.64 -25.87
CA ALA A 11 -14.02 -2.70 -24.75
C ALA A 11 -12.60 -2.14 -24.51
N VAL A 12 -11.80 -1.99 -25.57
CA VAL A 12 -10.39 -1.60 -25.47
C VAL A 12 -10.28 -0.08 -25.34
N LEU A 13 -9.57 0.36 -24.31
CA LEU A 13 -9.21 1.76 -24.09
C LEU A 13 -7.75 1.97 -24.45
N ASP A 14 -7.46 3.13 -25.05
CA ASP A 14 -6.11 3.63 -25.25
C ASP A 14 -5.67 4.35 -23.97
N LEU A 15 -4.54 3.92 -23.41
CA LEU A 15 -4.01 4.47 -22.17
C LEU A 15 -2.80 5.33 -22.48
N ASN A 16 -2.72 6.50 -21.85
CA ASN A 16 -1.55 7.36 -21.87
C ASN A 16 -1.20 7.81 -20.44
N PRO A 17 -0.07 7.38 -19.87
CA PRO A 17 0.91 6.45 -20.43
C PRO A 17 0.37 5.01 -20.58
N ASP A 18 0.93 4.25 -21.52
CA ASP A 18 0.40 2.94 -21.95
C ASP A 18 0.84 1.74 -21.09
N SER A 19 1.96 1.89 -20.37
CA SER A 19 2.67 0.78 -19.74
C SER A 19 3.27 1.11 -18.36
N THR A 20 3.70 2.35 -18.13
CA THR A 20 4.42 2.73 -16.90
C THR A 20 3.94 4.07 -16.36
N LEU A 21 3.55 4.09 -15.09
CA LEU A 21 3.22 5.28 -14.33
C LEU A 21 4.46 5.73 -13.54
N GLN A 22 4.90 6.96 -13.74
CA GLN A 22 6.08 7.50 -13.07
C GLN A 22 5.69 8.50 -11.98
N PHE A 23 6.24 8.32 -10.79
CA PHE A 23 6.10 9.24 -9.67
C PHE A 23 7.44 9.87 -9.32
N THR A 24 7.50 11.20 -9.37
CA THR A 24 8.70 11.94 -9.01
C THR A 24 8.64 12.30 -7.52
N LEU A 25 9.45 11.64 -6.72
CA LEU A 25 9.67 11.90 -5.31
C LEU A 25 10.50 13.18 -5.15
N SER A 26 10.12 14.03 -4.21
CA SER A 26 10.90 15.19 -3.81
C SER A 26 10.66 15.49 -2.33
N ASN A 27 11.52 16.32 -1.75
CA ASN A 27 11.39 16.75 -0.35
C ASN A 27 10.33 17.84 -0.16
N GLN A 28 9.62 18.23 -1.24
CA GLN A 28 8.52 19.19 -1.14
C GLN A 28 7.30 18.54 -0.48
N GLU A 29 6.48 19.36 0.19
CA GLU A 29 5.25 18.91 0.85
C GLU A 29 4.20 18.36 -0.13
N GLN A 30 4.29 18.71 -1.41
CA GLN A 30 3.35 18.22 -2.41
C GLN A 30 3.55 16.73 -2.67
N SER A 31 2.49 15.94 -2.44
CA SER A 31 2.49 14.52 -2.74
C SER A 31 2.63 14.27 -4.25
N PRO A 32 3.53 13.36 -4.68
CA PRO A 32 3.74 13.04 -6.08
C PRO A 32 2.46 12.52 -6.73
N SER A 33 2.17 12.98 -7.94
CA SER A 33 1.02 12.53 -8.71
C SER A 33 1.41 12.16 -10.14
N CYS A 34 0.58 11.30 -10.74
CA CYS A 34 0.65 10.90 -12.13
C CYS A 34 -0.75 10.99 -12.73
N SER A 35 -0.84 11.51 -13.94
CA SER A 35 -2.07 11.58 -14.71
C SER A 35 -2.10 10.42 -15.71
N LEU A 36 -3.18 9.64 -15.68
CA LEU A 36 -3.44 8.54 -16.60
C LEU A 36 -4.68 8.91 -17.43
N GLU A 37 -4.48 9.15 -18.72
CA GLU A 37 -5.56 9.40 -19.66
C GLU A 37 -6.07 8.08 -20.23
N LEU A 38 -7.39 7.88 -20.17
CA LEU A 38 -8.10 6.75 -20.76
C LEU A 38 -8.92 7.29 -21.93
N ARG A 39 -8.60 6.88 -23.15
CA ARG A 39 -9.31 7.33 -24.36
C ARG A 39 -10.06 6.18 -24.99
N HIS A 40 -11.30 6.45 -25.38
CA HIS A 40 -12.09 5.54 -26.19
C HIS A 40 -11.87 5.87 -27.67
N PRO A 41 -11.23 5.00 -28.48
CA PRO A 41 -10.86 5.32 -29.87
C PRO A 41 -12.05 5.36 -30.83
N ASP A 42 -13.09 4.55 -30.58
CA ASP A 42 -14.19 4.35 -31.52
C ASP A 42 -15.41 5.22 -31.19
N ALA A 43 -15.60 6.30 -31.95
CA ALA A 43 -16.76 7.20 -31.81
C ALA A 43 -18.12 6.59 -32.21
N SER A 44 -18.11 5.39 -32.79
CA SER A 44 -19.32 4.67 -33.22
C SER A 44 -19.63 3.46 -32.34
N SER A 45 -18.85 3.19 -31.29
CA SER A 45 -19.05 2.01 -30.43
C SER A 45 -20.00 2.31 -29.27
N ALA A 46 -20.28 1.30 -28.46
CA ALA A 46 -21.00 1.44 -27.21
C ALA A 46 -20.13 2.12 -26.14
N PRO A 47 -20.70 2.91 -25.22
CA PRO A 47 -19.97 3.50 -24.10
C PRO A 47 -19.22 2.45 -23.26
N ILE A 48 -18.06 2.82 -22.73
CA ILE A 48 -17.19 1.91 -21.98
C ILE A 48 -17.16 2.32 -20.51
N ALA A 49 -17.52 1.39 -19.62
CA ALA A 49 -17.25 1.54 -18.20
C ALA A 49 -15.81 1.10 -17.89
N PHE A 50 -15.11 1.84 -17.04
CA PHE A 50 -13.76 1.49 -16.59
C PHE A 50 -13.66 1.37 -15.07
N LYS A 51 -12.67 0.60 -14.61
CA LYS A 51 -12.27 0.50 -13.21
C LYS A 51 -10.77 0.35 -13.08
N VAL A 52 -10.18 1.18 -12.22
CA VAL A 52 -8.76 1.19 -11.91
C VAL A 52 -8.54 0.48 -10.58
N LYS A 53 -7.69 -0.55 -10.60
CA LYS A 53 -7.26 -1.33 -9.44
C LYS A 53 -5.75 -1.21 -9.26
N THR A 54 -5.27 -1.39 -8.04
CA THR A 54 -3.83 -1.38 -7.73
C THR A 54 -3.48 -2.53 -6.80
N THR A 55 -2.24 -3.01 -6.89
CA THR A 55 -1.69 -3.97 -5.93
C THR A 55 -1.37 -3.33 -4.57
N GLN A 56 -1.34 -2.00 -4.48
CA GLN A 56 -1.03 -1.26 -3.25
C GLN A 56 -2.07 -0.17 -2.92
N PRO A 57 -3.29 -0.55 -2.50
CA PRO A 57 -4.38 0.40 -2.25
C PRO A 57 -4.10 1.37 -1.09
N ARG A 58 -3.16 1.05 -0.20
CA ARG A 58 -2.72 1.95 0.89
C ARG A 58 -1.71 3.01 0.43
N ARG A 59 -1.00 2.76 -0.68
CA ARG A 59 0.04 3.66 -1.19
C ARG A 59 -0.47 4.68 -2.16
N TYR A 60 -1.55 4.36 -2.88
CA TYR A 60 -2.04 5.20 -3.96
C TYR A 60 -3.48 5.58 -3.75
N LEU A 61 -3.77 6.86 -3.96
CA LEU A 61 -5.11 7.40 -4.06
C LEU A 61 -5.45 7.61 -5.54
N VAL A 62 -6.57 7.04 -5.99
CA VAL A 62 -6.98 7.07 -7.40
C VAL A 62 -8.30 7.83 -7.53
N ARG A 63 -8.34 8.86 -8.39
CA ARG A 63 -9.53 9.69 -8.59
C ARG A 63 -9.70 10.10 -10.07
N PRO A 64 -10.84 9.77 -10.70
CA PRO A 64 -11.81 8.75 -10.30
C PRO A 64 -11.22 7.33 -10.41
N ASN A 65 -11.64 6.40 -9.55
CA ASN A 65 -11.21 4.98 -9.63
C ASN A 65 -12.11 4.13 -10.53
N GLN A 66 -13.28 4.62 -10.92
CA GLN A 66 -14.19 4.00 -11.87
C GLN A 66 -15.03 5.10 -12.52
N GLY A 67 -15.52 4.84 -13.72
CA GLY A 67 -16.38 5.78 -14.43
C GLY A 67 -16.87 5.21 -15.75
N LEU A 68 -17.50 6.08 -16.53
CA LEU A 68 -18.04 5.79 -17.86
C LEU A 68 -17.39 6.74 -18.87
N ILE A 69 -16.98 6.22 -20.02
CA ILE A 69 -16.39 6.98 -21.12
C ILE A 69 -17.29 6.82 -22.34
N GLU A 70 -17.78 7.94 -22.84
CA GLU A 70 -18.62 7.99 -24.05
C GLU A 70 -17.79 7.66 -25.31
N PRO A 71 -18.44 7.24 -26.41
CA PRO A 71 -17.77 6.98 -27.68
C PRO A 71 -16.93 8.16 -28.16
N GLY A 72 -15.65 7.90 -28.45
CA GLY A 72 -14.69 8.94 -28.84
C GLY A 72 -14.23 9.86 -27.70
N GLY A 73 -14.75 9.67 -26.49
CA GLY A 73 -14.42 10.46 -25.30
C GLY A 73 -13.10 10.06 -24.65
N ALA A 74 -12.69 10.84 -23.65
CA ALA A 74 -11.54 10.57 -22.81
C ALA A 74 -11.83 10.91 -21.34
N GLN A 75 -11.17 10.20 -20.43
CA GLN A 75 -11.23 10.44 -19.00
C GLN A 75 -9.82 10.46 -18.42
N THR A 76 -9.49 11.54 -17.75
CA THR A 76 -8.25 11.64 -16.97
C THR A 76 -8.45 11.08 -15.57
N VAL A 77 -7.61 10.14 -15.17
CA VAL A 77 -7.49 9.58 -13.83
C VAL A 77 -6.25 10.15 -13.16
N GLN A 78 -6.43 10.77 -12.00
CA GLN A 78 -5.34 11.24 -11.15
C GLN A 78 -4.96 10.16 -10.14
N ILE A 79 -3.69 9.80 -10.12
CA ILE A 79 -3.13 8.82 -9.19
C ILE A 79 -2.10 9.54 -8.34
N LEU A 80 -2.30 9.55 -7.02
CA LEU A 80 -1.46 10.26 -6.07
C LEU A 80 -0.76 9.24 -5.16
N LEU A 81 0.53 9.41 -4.94
CA LEU A 81 1.29 8.67 -3.94
C LEU A 81 1.02 9.28 -2.57
N VAL A 82 0.60 8.46 -1.60
CA VAL A 82 0.30 8.91 -0.24
C VAL A 82 1.56 9.41 0.45
N GLU A 83 1.45 10.53 1.16
CA GLU A 83 2.56 11.27 1.78
C GLU A 83 3.45 10.41 2.69
N LYS A 84 2.85 9.55 3.53
CA LYS A 84 3.59 8.63 4.39
C LYS A 84 4.51 7.69 3.59
N GLU A 85 4.02 7.21 2.45
CA GLU A 85 4.73 6.26 1.59
C GLU A 85 5.79 6.99 0.76
N LYS A 86 5.52 8.23 0.32
CA LYS A 86 6.54 9.13 -0.26
C LYS A 86 7.73 9.25 0.68
N ASN A 87 7.49 9.59 1.95
CA ASN A 87 8.55 9.78 2.95
C ASN A 87 9.33 8.48 3.21
N SER A 88 8.64 7.33 3.26
CA SER A 88 9.30 6.03 3.42
C SER A 88 10.18 5.66 2.22
N LEU A 89 9.73 5.91 1.00
CA LEU A 89 10.50 5.66 -0.22
C LEU A 89 11.71 6.60 -0.32
N LEU A 90 11.53 7.88 0.03
CA LEU A 90 12.60 8.87 0.04
C LEU A 90 13.68 8.52 1.07
N GLN A 91 13.30 8.14 2.29
CA GLN A 91 14.24 7.70 3.32
C GLN A 91 15.02 6.44 2.89
N SER A 92 14.35 5.50 2.21
CA SER A 92 15.00 4.30 1.68
C SER A 92 16.02 4.66 0.59
N TYR A 93 15.66 5.61 -0.29
CA TYR A 93 16.56 6.14 -1.30
C TYR A 93 17.78 6.85 -0.70
N GLU A 94 17.60 7.68 0.33
CA GLU A 94 18.70 8.37 1.01
C GLU A 94 19.68 7.39 1.67
N ARG A 95 19.20 6.24 2.17
CA ARG A 95 20.05 5.24 2.83
C ARG A 95 20.78 4.31 1.85
N LEU A 96 20.11 3.88 0.79
CA LEU A 96 20.54 2.75 -0.05
C LEU A 96 20.63 3.10 -1.55
N GLY A 97 20.27 4.32 -1.93
CA GLY A 97 20.33 4.81 -3.31
C GLY A 97 19.21 4.33 -4.23
N GLN A 98 19.39 4.61 -5.53
CA GLN A 98 18.43 4.32 -6.61
C GLN A 98 17.93 2.86 -6.69
N PRO A 99 18.75 1.81 -6.41
CA PRO A 99 18.29 0.42 -6.51
C PRO A 99 17.07 0.07 -5.65
N THR A 100 16.80 0.83 -4.57
CA THR A 100 15.61 0.63 -3.73
C THR A 100 14.30 1.02 -4.41
N LEU A 101 14.35 1.99 -5.33
CA LEU A 101 13.18 2.47 -6.06
C LEU A 101 12.88 1.58 -7.27
N ASP A 102 13.92 1.06 -7.91
CA ASP A 102 13.81 0.17 -9.08
C ASP A 102 13.19 -1.20 -8.71
N GLN A 103 13.18 -1.55 -7.42
CA GLN A 103 12.54 -2.75 -6.89
C GLN A 103 11.03 -2.61 -6.69
N SER A 104 10.40 -1.47 -7.01
CA SER A 104 8.95 -1.32 -6.83
C SER A 104 8.19 -2.30 -7.73
N LYS A 105 7.50 -3.26 -7.11
CA LYS A 105 6.66 -4.27 -7.80
C LYS A 105 5.21 -3.83 -7.96
N ASP A 106 4.95 -2.54 -7.74
CA ASP A 106 3.61 -1.98 -7.69
C ASP A 106 3.03 -1.95 -9.10
N LYS A 107 1.75 -2.35 -9.22
CA LYS A 107 1.07 -2.47 -10.50
C LYS A 107 -0.33 -1.91 -10.42
N PHE A 108 -0.75 -1.30 -11.52
CA PHE A 108 -2.12 -0.89 -11.76
C PHE A 108 -2.76 -1.77 -12.82
N LEU A 109 -4.07 -1.95 -12.70
CA LEU A 109 -4.90 -2.66 -13.67
C LEU A 109 -6.08 -1.77 -14.02
N VAL A 110 -6.19 -1.40 -15.29
CA VAL A 110 -7.40 -0.79 -15.84
C VAL A 110 -8.23 -1.91 -16.45
N GLN A 111 -9.43 -2.10 -15.91
CA GLN A 111 -10.43 -2.98 -16.48
C GLN A 111 -11.46 -2.15 -17.22
N SER A 112 -11.96 -2.66 -18.33
CA SER A 112 -12.97 -1.99 -19.13
C SER A 112 -13.99 -2.97 -19.69
N VAL A 113 -15.23 -2.51 -19.81
CA VAL A 113 -16.35 -3.28 -20.36
C VAL A 113 -17.27 -2.36 -21.16
N ALA A 114 -17.65 -2.77 -22.37
CA ALA A 114 -18.61 -2.05 -23.19
C ALA A 114 -20.04 -2.32 -22.71
N ILE A 115 -20.83 -1.26 -22.60
CA ILE A 115 -22.21 -1.27 -22.12
C ILE A 115 -23.16 -1.32 -23.32
N LEU A 116 -23.66 -2.52 -23.62
CA LEU A 116 -24.52 -2.74 -24.79
C LEU A 116 -25.98 -2.35 -24.55
N ASP A 117 -26.40 -2.31 -23.29
CA ASP A 117 -27.77 -1.99 -22.90
C ASP A 117 -27.94 -0.48 -22.68
N ALA A 118 -28.50 0.20 -23.69
CA ALA A 118 -28.74 1.63 -23.66
C ALA A 118 -29.66 2.07 -22.51
N SER A 119 -30.55 1.19 -22.01
CA SER A 119 -31.46 1.52 -20.91
C SER A 119 -30.74 1.73 -19.58
N LYS A 120 -29.58 1.10 -19.40
CA LYS A 120 -28.72 1.21 -18.21
C LYS A 120 -27.77 2.40 -18.27
N LEU A 121 -27.63 3.06 -19.42
CA LEU A 121 -26.61 4.09 -19.60
C LEU A 121 -26.85 5.32 -18.71
N ALA A 122 -28.10 5.74 -18.59
CA ALA A 122 -28.46 6.91 -17.78
C ALA A 122 -28.15 6.68 -16.30
N SER A 123 -28.38 5.46 -15.82
CA SER A 123 -28.30 5.08 -14.42
C SER A 123 -26.86 4.74 -14.00
N LEU A 124 -26.02 4.27 -14.94
CA LEU A 124 -24.58 4.06 -14.74
C LEU A 124 -23.75 5.34 -14.56
N LYS A 125 -24.35 6.53 -14.72
CA LYS A 125 -23.73 7.78 -14.28
C LYS A 125 -23.65 7.87 -12.75
N ASP A 126 -24.50 7.12 -12.04
CA ASP A 126 -24.50 7.04 -10.60
C ASP A 126 -23.43 6.04 -10.12
N TYR A 127 -22.65 6.47 -9.11
CA TYR A 127 -21.50 5.71 -8.62
C TYR A 127 -21.88 4.34 -8.02
N ASP A 128 -23.04 4.25 -7.36
CA ASP A 128 -23.49 3.03 -6.69
C ASP A 128 -23.94 1.96 -7.70
N GLU A 129 -24.59 2.38 -8.78
CA GLU A 129 -24.97 1.49 -9.88
C GLU A 129 -23.74 0.98 -10.62
N LEU A 130 -22.77 1.86 -10.89
CA LEU A 130 -21.51 1.47 -11.48
C LEU A 130 -20.75 0.48 -10.57
N THR A 131 -20.82 0.68 -9.25
CA THR A 131 -20.27 -0.28 -8.28
C THR A 131 -20.97 -1.64 -8.36
N SER A 132 -22.28 -1.65 -8.51
CA SER A 132 -23.10 -2.86 -8.66
C SER A 132 -22.76 -3.61 -9.96
N LEU A 133 -22.59 -2.90 -11.07
CA LEU A 133 -22.11 -3.47 -12.34
C LEU A 133 -20.79 -4.22 -12.12
N TRP A 134 -19.81 -3.59 -11.46
CA TRP A 134 -18.50 -4.20 -11.21
C TRP A 134 -18.54 -5.39 -10.24
N ALA A 135 -19.55 -5.48 -9.36
CA ALA A 135 -19.78 -6.66 -8.53
C ALA A 135 -20.33 -7.84 -9.36
N THR A 136 -21.18 -7.57 -10.35
CA THR A 136 -21.73 -8.60 -11.24
C THR A 136 -20.68 -9.11 -12.24
N VAL A 137 -19.95 -8.19 -12.89
CA VAL A 137 -18.94 -8.52 -13.92
C VAL A 137 -17.85 -9.48 -13.40
N GLY A 138 -17.49 -9.40 -12.13
CA GLY A 138 -16.51 -10.29 -11.51
C GLY A 138 -17.03 -11.69 -11.17
N ASN A 139 -18.35 -11.87 -11.04
CA ASN A 139 -18.97 -13.09 -10.52
C ASN A 139 -19.71 -13.90 -11.62
N SER A 140 -20.15 -13.27 -12.71
CA SER A 140 -20.75 -13.95 -13.85
C SER A 140 -20.76 -13.01 -15.07
N PRO A 141 -20.15 -13.38 -16.22
CA PRO A 141 -20.28 -12.61 -17.45
C PRO A 141 -21.73 -12.73 -17.94
N SER A 142 -22.58 -11.78 -17.56
CA SER A 142 -23.97 -11.71 -18.02
C SER A 142 -24.02 -11.39 -19.51
N THR A 143 -25.08 -11.84 -20.20
CA THR A 143 -25.36 -11.58 -21.63
C THR A 143 -25.46 -10.09 -22.00
N SER A 144 -25.62 -9.19 -21.02
CA SER A 144 -25.78 -7.74 -21.25
C SER A 144 -24.47 -6.93 -21.25
N THR A 145 -23.35 -7.56 -20.89
CA THR A 145 -22.02 -6.94 -20.82
C THR A 145 -21.05 -7.72 -21.71
N SER A 146 -20.26 -6.99 -22.50
CA SER A 146 -19.21 -7.55 -23.36
C SER A 146 -18.07 -8.18 -22.55
N ALA A 147 -17.12 -8.81 -23.25
CA ALA A 147 -15.91 -9.35 -22.65
C ALA A 147 -15.10 -8.23 -21.95
N VAL A 148 -14.63 -8.51 -20.73
CA VAL A 148 -13.83 -7.56 -19.96
C VAL A 148 -12.43 -7.46 -20.54
N ALA A 149 -12.02 -6.26 -20.95
CA ALA A 149 -10.66 -5.96 -21.35
C ALA A 149 -9.82 -5.53 -20.12
N ASN A 150 -8.53 -5.88 -20.14
CA ASN A 150 -7.61 -5.66 -19.02
C ASN A 150 -6.29 -5.08 -19.53
N LYS A 151 -5.89 -3.91 -19.02
CA LYS A 151 -4.58 -3.29 -19.30
C LYS A 151 -3.80 -3.10 -18.00
N LYS A 152 -2.57 -3.63 -17.96
CA LYS A 152 -1.71 -3.57 -16.78
C LYS A 152 -0.62 -2.51 -16.95
N LEU A 153 -0.41 -1.70 -15.92
CA LEU A 153 0.67 -0.73 -15.86
C LEU A 153 1.61 -1.04 -14.70
N HIS A 154 2.90 -0.80 -14.91
CA HIS A 154 3.93 -0.84 -13.88
C HIS A 154 4.08 0.55 -13.24
N VAL A 155 4.60 0.61 -12.03
CA VAL A 155 4.95 1.87 -11.38
C VAL A 155 6.46 2.02 -11.30
N LYS A 156 6.94 3.24 -11.54
CA LYS A 156 8.33 3.64 -11.37
C LYS A 156 8.40 4.86 -10.46
N HIS A 157 9.29 4.82 -9.47
CA HIS A 157 9.59 5.97 -8.61
C HIS A 157 10.95 6.56 -9.00
N VAL A 158 11.03 7.87 -9.11
CA VAL A 158 12.27 8.61 -9.43
C VAL A 158 12.42 9.78 -8.48
N VAL A 159 13.64 10.21 -8.15
CA VAL A 159 13.87 11.36 -7.26
C VAL A 159 14.18 12.61 -8.09
N ALA A 160 13.54 13.73 -7.76
CA ALA A 160 13.78 15.03 -8.37
C ALA A 160 15.25 15.43 -8.15
N GLY A 161 15.94 15.81 -9.22
CA GLY A 161 17.37 16.16 -9.18
C GLY A 161 18.29 15.07 -9.72
N ASN A 162 17.83 13.82 -9.86
CA ASN A 162 18.58 12.79 -10.58
C ASN A 162 18.34 12.88 -12.10
N LYS A 163 18.41 14.09 -12.66
CA LYS A 163 18.53 14.27 -14.11
C LYS A 163 19.93 13.81 -14.49
N LYS A 164 20.06 12.56 -14.96
CA LYS A 164 21.01 12.31 -16.04
C LYS A 164 20.52 13.15 -17.23
N SER A 165 21.02 14.37 -17.33
CA SER A 165 20.86 15.22 -18.49
C SER A 165 21.46 14.49 -19.68
N GLY A 166 20.62 14.15 -20.66
CA GLY A 166 21.08 13.94 -22.01
C GLY A 166 21.62 15.27 -22.53
N SER A 167 22.95 15.38 -22.57
CA SER A 167 23.69 16.21 -23.51
C SER A 167 24.97 15.43 -23.78
N GLY A 168 25.10 14.96 -25.01
CA GLY A 168 26.13 14.00 -25.42
C GLY A 168 27.52 14.60 -25.34
N ASP A 169 28.47 13.80 -24.86
CA ASP A 169 29.40 13.10 -25.75
C ASP A 169 29.99 11.90 -24.98
N GLY A 170 30.23 10.78 -25.67
CA GLY A 170 30.88 9.61 -25.06
C GLY A 170 29.97 8.39 -24.84
N ALA A 171 29.89 7.57 -25.89
CA ALA A 171 29.65 6.13 -25.92
C ALA A 171 29.27 5.42 -24.58
N HIS A 172 28.04 4.92 -24.49
CA HIS A 172 27.78 3.57 -23.97
C HIS A 172 26.39 3.08 -24.37
N GLY A 173 26.37 1.86 -24.90
CA GLY A 173 25.23 1.20 -25.52
C GLY A 173 24.08 0.97 -24.55
N ASN A 174 22.89 1.30 -25.05
CA ASN A 174 21.63 0.77 -24.58
C ASN A 174 21.53 -0.69 -25.03
N SER A 175 21.25 -1.63 -24.13
CA SER A 175 20.72 -2.95 -24.52
C SER A 175 19.47 -3.25 -23.70
N SER A 176 18.36 -2.89 -24.33
CA SER A 176 17.06 -3.56 -24.21
C SER A 176 17.23 -5.08 -24.12
N ILE A 177 16.52 -5.71 -23.19
CA ILE A 177 16.36 -7.17 -23.16
C ILE A 177 15.37 -7.53 -24.28
N SER A 178 15.90 -7.65 -25.49
CA SER A 178 15.32 -8.43 -26.57
C SER A 178 15.89 -9.84 -26.47
N ARG A 179 15.02 -10.84 -26.30
CA ARG A 179 15.37 -12.25 -26.46
C ARG A 179 15.56 -12.53 -27.95
N GLU A 180 16.80 -12.60 -28.39
CA GLU A 180 17.18 -13.20 -29.68
C GLU A 180 18.37 -14.16 -29.41
N PRO A 181 18.52 -15.24 -30.20
CA PRO A 181 19.41 -16.35 -29.87
C PRO A 181 20.88 -15.97 -29.99
N ILE A 182 21.67 -16.48 -29.05
CA ILE A 182 23.09 -16.18 -28.85
C ILE A 182 23.91 -16.91 -29.91
N GLU A 183 24.33 -16.21 -30.97
CA GLU A 183 25.55 -16.56 -31.70
C GLU A 183 26.30 -15.27 -32.09
N ASN A 184 27.56 -15.19 -31.62
CA ASN A 184 28.60 -14.17 -31.92
C ASN A 184 28.66 -12.90 -31.04
N LEU A 185 28.92 -13.09 -29.73
CA LEU A 185 29.47 -12.04 -28.86
C LEU A 185 31.01 -12.11 -28.87
N THR A 186 31.67 -10.98 -29.13
CA THR A 186 33.15 -10.92 -29.16
C THR A 186 33.76 -11.15 -27.77
N GLN A 187 34.94 -11.76 -27.70
CA GLN A 187 35.59 -12.21 -26.46
C GLN A 187 35.82 -11.09 -25.42
N ASP A 188 35.94 -9.84 -25.87
CA ASP A 188 36.10 -8.69 -24.98
C ASP A 188 34.77 -8.16 -24.42
N GLN A 189 33.67 -8.31 -25.16
CA GLN A 189 32.32 -8.02 -24.65
C GLN A 189 31.89 -9.05 -23.59
N ALA A 190 32.22 -10.33 -23.79
CA ALA A 190 31.95 -11.38 -22.80
C ALA A 190 32.72 -11.15 -21.47
N LYS A 191 33.96 -10.68 -21.53
CA LYS A 191 34.75 -10.32 -20.32
C LYS A 191 34.18 -9.09 -19.60
N ALA A 192 33.71 -8.09 -20.34
CA ALA A 192 33.08 -6.90 -19.78
C ALA A 192 31.76 -7.25 -19.08
N GLU A 193 30.92 -8.09 -19.69
CA GLU A 193 29.70 -8.66 -19.10
C GLU A 193 30.01 -9.43 -17.81
N LEU A 194 31.02 -10.30 -17.82
CA LEU A 194 31.44 -11.06 -16.64
C LEU A 194 31.85 -10.15 -15.48
N THR A 195 32.56 -9.06 -15.80
CA THR A 195 33.00 -8.07 -14.80
C THR A 195 31.82 -7.30 -14.21
N ASN A 196 30.85 -6.93 -15.04
CA ASN A 196 29.62 -6.26 -14.60
C ASN A 196 28.76 -7.19 -13.74
N MET A 197 28.62 -8.45 -14.15
CA MET A 197 27.92 -9.47 -13.36
C MET A 197 28.59 -9.73 -12.01
N ARG A 198 29.92 -9.69 -11.96
CA ARG A 198 30.67 -9.84 -10.72
C ARG A 198 30.45 -8.65 -9.77
N ARG A 199 30.44 -7.42 -10.28
CA ARG A 199 30.09 -6.22 -9.47
C ARG A 199 28.68 -6.32 -8.90
N LYS A 200 27.70 -6.73 -9.69
CA LYS A 200 26.32 -6.93 -9.21
C LYS A 200 26.24 -8.00 -8.12
N TYR A 201 27.03 -9.06 -8.25
CA TYR A 201 27.11 -10.10 -7.22
C TYR A 201 27.72 -9.55 -5.93
N ASP A 202 28.82 -8.80 -6.01
CA ASP A 202 29.47 -8.20 -4.85
C ASP A 202 28.55 -7.19 -4.13
N GLU A 203 27.78 -6.40 -4.87
CA GLU A 203 26.75 -5.50 -4.31
C GLU A 203 25.63 -6.27 -3.60
N LEU A 204 25.13 -7.36 -4.20
CA LEU A 204 24.11 -8.22 -3.57
C LEU A 204 24.63 -8.88 -2.29
N VAL A 205 25.88 -9.33 -2.30
CA VAL A 205 26.53 -9.90 -1.11
C VAL A 205 26.65 -8.84 -0.03
N ALA A 206 27.15 -7.63 -0.36
CA ALA A 206 27.25 -6.53 0.60
C ALA A 206 25.88 -6.16 1.20
N PHE A 207 24.83 -6.11 0.37
CA PHE A 207 23.46 -5.87 0.82
C PHE A 207 22.97 -6.96 1.79
N SER A 208 23.24 -8.24 1.47
CA SER A 208 22.85 -9.37 2.33
C SER A 208 23.56 -9.34 3.69
N VAL A 209 24.84 -8.94 3.73
CA VAL A 209 25.61 -8.77 4.96
C VAL A 209 25.02 -7.63 5.79
N ASN A 210 24.68 -6.50 5.16
CA ASN A 210 24.09 -5.36 5.85
C ASN A 210 22.72 -5.70 6.46
N LEU A 211 21.86 -6.40 5.72
CA LEU A 211 20.58 -6.89 6.24
C LEU A 211 20.78 -7.86 7.43
N THR A 212 21.80 -8.71 7.37
CA THR A 212 22.12 -9.62 8.47
C THR A 212 22.54 -8.84 9.72
N ALA A 213 23.38 -7.82 9.56
CA ALA A 213 23.78 -6.94 10.66
C ALA A 213 22.59 -6.17 11.26
N GLU A 214 21.70 -5.62 10.44
CA GLU A 214 20.47 -4.96 10.92
C GLU A 214 19.57 -5.94 11.70
N ARG A 215 19.40 -7.17 11.18
CA ARG A 215 18.64 -8.23 11.84
C ARG A 215 19.22 -8.59 13.20
N ASP A 216 20.54 -8.70 13.30
CA ASP A 216 21.21 -9.03 14.55
C ASP A 216 21.17 -7.86 15.55
N MET A 217 21.30 -6.62 15.09
CA MET A 217 21.08 -5.43 15.93
C MET A 217 19.67 -5.41 16.52
N LEU A 218 18.64 -5.57 15.68
CA LEU A 218 17.25 -5.60 16.13
C LEU A 218 16.97 -6.75 17.10
N ASN A 219 17.55 -7.93 16.84
CA ASN A 219 17.39 -9.07 17.72
C ASN A 219 18.03 -8.82 19.10
N ASN A 220 19.23 -8.21 19.13
CA ASN A 220 19.88 -7.80 20.37
C ASN A 220 19.08 -6.73 21.13
N THR A 221 18.55 -5.72 20.44
CA THR A 221 17.70 -4.69 21.05
C THR A 221 16.43 -5.31 21.64
N LEU A 222 15.80 -6.26 20.93
CA LEU A 222 14.61 -6.97 21.40
C LEU A 222 14.92 -7.79 22.67
N GLU A 223 16.02 -8.54 22.66
CA GLU A 223 16.45 -9.29 23.84
C GLU A 223 16.76 -8.38 25.04
N GLN A 224 17.42 -7.25 24.81
CA GLN A 224 17.72 -6.28 25.85
C GLN A 224 16.45 -5.71 26.45
N THR A 225 15.51 -5.28 25.61
CA THR A 225 14.20 -4.75 26.03
C THR A 225 13.42 -5.80 26.84
N LYS A 226 13.45 -7.06 26.39
CA LYS A 226 12.80 -8.18 27.10
C LYS A 226 13.43 -8.43 28.47
N ARG A 227 14.76 -8.36 28.58
CA ARG A 227 15.47 -8.53 29.86
C ARG A 227 15.16 -7.39 30.83
N ASP A 228 15.14 -6.16 30.33
CA ASP A 228 14.83 -4.98 31.13
C ASP A 228 13.39 -5.02 31.64
N LEU A 229 12.43 -5.36 30.79
CA LEU A 229 11.03 -5.53 31.18
C LEU A 229 10.86 -6.64 32.23
N ASN A 230 11.52 -7.78 32.06
CA ASN A 230 11.46 -8.87 33.03
C ASN A 230 12.10 -8.50 34.38
N ARG A 231 13.15 -7.67 34.35
CA ARG A 231 13.79 -7.11 35.55
C ARG A 231 12.85 -6.14 36.26
N GLU A 232 12.12 -5.31 35.54
CA GLU A 232 11.12 -4.40 36.11
C GLU A 232 9.97 -5.17 36.75
N LEU A 233 9.39 -6.15 36.05
CA LEU A 233 8.34 -7.02 36.59
C LEU A 233 8.77 -7.73 37.89
N SER A 234 10.03 -8.19 37.96
CA SER A 234 10.57 -8.81 39.17
C SER A 234 10.72 -7.84 40.35
N LYS A 235 11.03 -6.57 40.07
CA LYS A 235 11.10 -5.52 41.10
C LYS A 235 9.71 -5.17 41.62
N THR A 236 8.72 -5.03 40.73
CA THR A 236 7.34 -4.74 41.11
C THR A 236 6.75 -5.87 41.98
N ALA A 237 6.98 -7.13 41.60
CA ALA A 237 6.53 -8.29 42.39
C ALA A 237 7.22 -8.38 43.77
N ALA A 238 8.49 -7.99 43.88
CA ALA A 238 9.19 -7.94 45.17
C ALA A 238 8.67 -6.81 46.08
N GLN A 239 8.23 -5.69 45.50
CA GLN A 239 7.69 -4.54 46.21
C GLN A 239 6.26 -4.80 46.73
N ASP A 240 5.47 -5.59 46.00
CA ASP A 240 4.16 -6.08 46.45
C ASP A 240 4.28 -7.06 47.62
N ASN A 241 5.32 -7.91 47.64
CA ASN A 241 5.58 -8.83 48.77
C ASN A 241 6.10 -8.12 50.03
N ALA A 242 6.80 -6.99 49.90
CA ALA A 242 7.31 -6.23 51.04
C ALA A 242 6.25 -5.33 51.70
N SER A 243 5.17 -4.98 50.98
CA SER A 243 4.08 -4.13 51.48
C SER A 243 2.89 -4.91 52.05
N GLY A 244 2.85 -6.24 51.90
CA GLY A 244 1.80 -7.12 52.42
C GLY A 244 1.97 -7.49 53.90
N ARG A 245 1.75 -6.55 54.83
CA ARG A 245 1.68 -6.83 56.27
C ARG A 245 0.23 -7.06 56.73
N GLY A 246 -0.17 -8.34 56.78
CA GLY A 246 -1.21 -8.85 57.71
C GLY A 246 -2.50 -9.40 57.11
N ARG A 247 -2.68 -10.74 57.15
CA ARG A 247 -3.67 -11.45 58.00
C ARG A 247 -3.87 -12.92 57.56
N ALA A 248 -3.73 -13.80 58.56
CA ALA A 248 -4.45 -15.04 58.83
C ALA A 248 -4.60 -16.14 57.74
N ALA A 249 -3.91 -17.24 58.03
CA ALA A 249 -4.33 -18.65 57.94
C ALA A 249 -5.62 -19.00 57.15
N GLY A 250 -5.44 -19.86 56.15
CA GLY A 250 -6.52 -20.64 55.53
C GLY A 250 -5.92 -21.83 54.77
N ASN A 251 -6.03 -23.01 55.36
CA ASN A 251 -5.61 -24.30 54.80
C ASN A 251 -6.41 -24.61 53.52
N GLY A 252 -5.73 -24.94 52.42
CA GLY A 252 -6.37 -25.29 51.16
C GLY A 252 -5.36 -25.54 50.05
N SER A 253 -5.05 -26.81 49.82
CA SER A 253 -4.24 -27.29 48.71
C SER A 253 -4.94 -27.03 47.37
N ALA A 254 -4.47 -26.03 46.61
CA ALA A 254 -4.76 -25.91 45.19
C ALA A 254 -3.56 -25.32 44.44
N LYS A 255 -3.06 -26.08 43.47
CA LYS A 255 -1.97 -25.70 42.56
C LYS A 255 -2.34 -24.41 41.80
N PRO A 256 -1.45 -23.41 41.68
CA PRO A 256 -1.78 -22.20 40.95
C PRO A 256 -1.58 -22.42 39.45
N ASN A 257 -2.69 -22.47 38.69
CA ASN A 257 -2.67 -22.22 37.25
C ASN A 257 -2.58 -20.70 37.02
N ALA A 258 -1.37 -20.21 36.76
CA ALA A 258 -1.03 -18.79 36.59
C ALA A 258 -1.80 -18.06 35.46
N GLY A 259 -2.52 -18.76 34.59
CA GLY A 259 -3.32 -18.15 33.52
C GLY A 259 -4.71 -17.66 33.96
N VAL A 260 -5.29 -18.21 35.03
CA VAL A 260 -6.67 -17.89 35.42
C VAL A 260 -6.74 -16.55 36.17
N THR A 261 -5.69 -16.18 36.90
CA THR A 261 -5.67 -14.95 37.71
C THR A 261 -5.69 -13.69 36.84
N PHE A 262 -4.96 -13.65 35.73
CA PHE A 262 -4.99 -12.49 34.82
C PHE A 262 -6.33 -12.32 34.11
N VAL A 263 -6.95 -13.43 33.67
CA VAL A 263 -8.28 -13.39 33.04
C VAL A 263 -9.33 -12.95 34.06
N LEU A 264 -9.26 -13.41 35.30
CA LEU A 264 -10.22 -13.06 36.34
C LEU A 264 -10.05 -11.61 36.82
N VAL A 265 -8.81 -11.11 36.92
CA VAL A 265 -8.52 -9.68 37.20
C VAL A 265 -8.98 -8.79 36.04
N PHE A 266 -8.75 -9.21 34.79
CA PHE A 266 -9.21 -8.47 33.61
C PHE A 266 -10.74 -8.48 33.49
N LEU A 267 -11.40 -9.60 33.79
CA LEU A 267 -12.85 -9.70 33.82
C LEU A 267 -13.46 -8.88 34.95
N LEU A 268 -12.82 -8.83 36.14
CA LEU A 268 -13.25 -7.98 37.25
C LEU A 268 -13.06 -6.49 36.91
N SER A 269 -11.93 -6.09 36.32
CA SER A 269 -11.71 -4.69 35.92
C SER A 269 -12.68 -4.27 34.82
N MET A 270 -12.95 -5.17 33.86
CA MET A 270 -13.90 -4.93 32.78
C MET A 270 -15.34 -4.88 33.29
N ALA A 271 -15.71 -5.74 34.23
CA ALA A 271 -17.01 -5.68 34.91
C ALA A 271 -17.18 -4.40 35.74
N SER A 272 -16.14 -3.90 36.41
CA SER A 272 -16.18 -2.62 37.12
C SER A 272 -16.27 -1.43 36.15
N PHE A 273 -15.62 -1.50 34.99
CA PHE A 273 -15.66 -0.46 33.97
C PHE A 273 -17.05 -0.39 33.30
N PHE A 274 -17.60 -1.52 32.85
CA PHE A 274 -18.96 -1.56 32.28
C PHE A 274 -20.06 -1.36 33.33
N GLY A 275 -19.86 -1.83 34.56
CA GLY A 275 -20.73 -1.56 35.69
C GLY A 275 -20.79 -0.07 36.04
N GLY A 276 -19.64 0.62 36.02
CA GLY A 276 -19.56 2.08 36.20
C GLY A 276 -20.31 2.85 35.11
N ILE A 277 -20.16 2.44 33.85
CA ILE A 277 -20.86 3.06 32.71
C ILE A 277 -22.38 2.84 32.81
N LYS A 278 -22.83 1.64 33.20
CA LYS A 278 -24.26 1.32 33.42
C LYS A 278 -24.87 2.02 34.64
N LEU A 279 -24.06 2.40 35.65
CA LEU A 279 -24.52 3.13 36.84
C LEU A 279 -24.60 4.65 36.60
N GLN A 280 -23.81 5.19 35.66
CA GLN A 280 -23.90 6.58 35.21
C GLN A 280 -25.18 6.83 34.40
N GLU A 281 -25.63 5.85 33.60
CA GLU A 281 -26.89 5.92 32.83
C GLU A 281 -28.14 5.93 33.74
N LYS A 282 -28.01 5.45 34.99
CA LYS A 282 -29.07 5.48 36.03
C LYS A 282 -28.93 6.63 37.03
N GLY A 283 -28.00 7.57 36.82
CA GLY A 283 -27.93 8.84 37.55
C GLY A 283 -27.57 8.76 39.04
N LEU A 284 -26.90 7.70 39.50
CA LEU A 284 -26.71 7.46 40.94
C LEU A 284 -25.31 7.83 41.49
N VAL A 285 -24.40 8.42 40.69
CA VAL A 285 -23.10 8.88 41.23
C VAL A 285 -22.64 10.17 40.55
N LYS A 286 -22.51 11.24 41.32
CA LYS A 286 -21.92 12.53 40.94
C LYS A 286 -20.52 12.59 41.57
N ASN A 287 -19.50 12.80 40.74
CA ASN A 287 -18.10 13.08 41.07
C ASN A 287 -17.15 11.87 41.14
N ILE A 288 -16.51 11.58 39.99
CA ILE A 288 -15.10 11.18 39.95
C ILE A 288 -14.41 12.09 38.91
N PRO A 289 -13.28 12.73 39.24
CA PRO A 289 -12.60 13.66 38.34
C PRO A 289 -11.97 12.94 37.15
N ILE A 290 -12.28 13.41 35.95
CA ILE A 290 -11.65 12.97 34.69
C ILE A 290 -10.31 13.73 34.58
N LEU A 291 -9.20 12.98 34.54
CA LEU A 291 -7.83 13.45 34.28
C LEU A 291 -7.65 13.89 32.81
N GLY A 292 -8.54 14.76 32.32
CA GLY A 292 -8.59 15.24 30.94
C GLY A 292 -8.21 16.71 30.73
N ASN A 293 -8.02 17.49 31.80
CA ASN A 293 -7.86 18.96 31.70
C ASN A 293 -6.52 19.51 32.27
N LEU A 294 -5.45 18.71 32.33
CA LEU A 294 -4.14 19.16 32.85
C LEU A 294 -3.08 19.48 31.76
N MET A 295 -3.44 19.56 30.48
CA MET A 295 -2.47 19.78 29.38
C MET A 295 -2.91 20.85 28.37
N THR A 296 -3.68 21.86 28.80
CA THR A 296 -3.99 23.04 27.97
C THR A 296 -4.14 24.29 28.84
N SER A 297 -3.05 24.87 29.34
CA SER A 297 -2.94 26.28 29.77
C SER A 297 -1.53 26.52 30.32
N GLY A 298 -0.65 27.11 29.53
CA GLY A 298 0.72 27.41 29.94
C GLY A 298 1.50 28.22 28.91
N ASP A 299 0.85 29.20 28.27
CA ASP A 299 1.49 30.32 27.57
C ASP A 299 0.82 31.60 28.08
N GLU A 300 1.49 32.28 29.02
CA GLU A 300 1.54 33.75 29.20
C GLU A 300 2.32 34.07 30.50
N LEU A 301 3.63 34.25 30.35
CA LEU A 301 4.48 35.34 30.88
C LEU A 301 5.96 35.04 30.63
#